data_AF-X0UM69-F1
#
_entry.id   AF-X0UM69-F1
#
_cell.length_a   1.000
_cell.length_b   1.000
_cell.length_c   1.000
_cell.angle_alpha   90.00
_cell.angle_beta   90.00
_cell.angle_gamma   90.00
#
_symmetry.space_group_name_H-M   'P 1'
#
loop_
_entity.id
_entity.type
_entity.pdbx_description
1 polymer ?
#
loop_
_entity_poly.entity_id
_entity_poly.type
_entity_poly.pdbx_seq_one_letter_code
_entity_poly.pdbx_strand_id
1 'polypeptide(L)'
;TIAQDEAIAQLNASLKSTGRFTEQASQELQDYASALQQTSTFGDEAIITAQSLLLTFKQLGGDILKRTTQAVVDLSTKMGTDLKSSAIQLGKALNDPTTGLSMLTRVGITFSDSQKEVIKNLQKTGDLAGAQAVILEELESQFGGAAAAARDTLGGALKAVSNNFGDLLELTGDNSSGLTGALNDLADTLARPEVKEGFQTLATEAVNLLTTITQLPGAFGFLTDEVKQFFGVIDLADTVRWDEELQGVDEQLNLLYASQKKLD
;
A
#
# COMPACT_ATOMS: atom_id res chain seq x y z
N THR A 1 -5.41 14.83 10.88
CA THR A 1 -5.00 16.25 10.69
C THR A 1 -6.00 16.92 9.76
N ILE A 2 -5.75 18.17 9.33
CA ILE A 2 -6.56 18.87 8.32
C ILE A 2 -6.79 17.99 7.07
N ALA A 3 -5.80 17.20 6.62
CA ALA A 3 -5.91 16.41 5.40
C ALA A 3 -6.93 15.26 5.52
N GLN A 4 -6.86 14.45 6.58
CA GLN A 4 -7.83 13.37 6.83
C GLN A 4 -9.22 13.91 7.13
N ASP A 5 -9.33 14.96 7.96
CA ASP A 5 -10.61 15.59 8.27
C ASP A 5 -11.27 16.14 6.99
N GLU A 6 -10.47 16.75 6.09
CA GLU A 6 -10.94 17.21 4.79
C GLU A 6 -11.36 16.03 3.89
N ALA A 7 -10.57 14.96 3.81
CA ALA A 7 -10.88 13.78 3.03
C ALA A 7 -12.20 13.12 3.47
N ILE A 8 -12.40 12.94 4.79
CA ILE A 8 -13.63 12.41 5.37
C ILE A 8 -14.81 13.36 5.14
N ALA A 9 -14.60 14.67 5.26
CA ALA A 9 -15.64 15.66 4.98
C ALA A 9 -16.10 15.61 3.52
N GLN A 10 -15.17 15.48 2.56
CA GLN A 10 -15.49 15.33 1.14
C GLN A 10 -16.18 14.01 0.83
N LEU A 11 -15.73 12.91 1.46
CA LEU A 11 -16.38 11.60 1.37
C LEU A 11 -17.84 11.70 1.84
N ASN A 12 -18.06 12.28 3.01
CA ASN A 12 -19.38 12.48 3.59
C ASN A 12 -20.26 13.38 2.73
N ALA A 13 -19.71 14.45 2.16
CA ALA A 13 -20.43 15.31 1.21
C ALA A 13 -20.86 14.54 -0.04
N SER A 14 -19.98 13.70 -0.58
CA SER A 14 -20.26 12.87 -1.76
C SER A 14 -21.33 11.82 -1.48
N LEU A 15 -21.25 11.12 -0.34
CA LEU A 15 -22.29 10.21 0.14
C LEU A 15 -23.64 10.90 0.34
N LYS A 16 -23.65 12.13 0.90
CA LYS A 16 -24.88 12.91 1.08
C LYS A 16 -25.49 13.31 -0.26
N SER A 17 -24.67 13.78 -1.20
CA SER A 17 -25.14 14.20 -2.53
C SER A 17 -25.74 13.06 -3.36
N THR A 18 -25.32 11.83 -3.09
CA THR A 18 -25.83 10.62 -3.75
C THR A 18 -26.99 9.96 -3.01
N GLY A 19 -27.39 10.50 -1.85
CA GLY A 19 -28.44 9.94 -1.01
C GLY A 19 -28.07 8.62 -0.33
N ARG A 20 -26.76 8.34 -0.19
CA ARG A 20 -26.21 7.08 0.37
C ARG A 20 -25.53 7.26 1.72
N PHE A 21 -25.63 8.44 2.30
CA PHE A 21 -24.96 8.74 3.56
C PHE A 21 -25.62 8.02 4.73
N THR A 22 -24.84 7.16 5.37
CA THR A 22 -24.99 6.73 6.75
C THR A 22 -23.62 6.82 7.42
N GLU A 23 -23.58 7.00 8.74
CA GLU A 23 -22.31 6.98 9.48
C GLU A 23 -21.57 5.66 9.24
N GLN A 24 -22.30 4.54 9.21
CA GLN A 24 -21.76 3.23 8.88
C GLN A 24 -21.14 3.18 7.47
N ALA A 25 -21.81 3.71 6.45
CA ALA A 25 -21.28 3.69 5.08
C ALA A 25 -20.01 4.55 4.94
N SER A 26 -19.95 5.67 5.68
CA SER A 26 -18.72 6.47 5.75
C SER A 26 -17.60 5.68 6.42
N GLN A 27 -17.88 5.05 7.56
CA GLN A 27 -16.89 4.25 8.29
C GLN A 27 -16.39 3.06 7.46
N GLU A 28 -17.28 2.34 6.78
CA GLU A 28 -16.91 1.20 5.93
C GLU A 28 -15.95 1.59 4.80
N LEU A 29 -16.09 2.81 4.25
CA LEU A 29 -15.20 3.31 3.20
C LEU A 29 -13.85 3.75 3.75
N GLN A 30 -13.83 4.37 4.95
CA GLN A 30 -12.60 4.68 5.68
C GLN A 30 -11.85 3.41 6.05
N ASP A 31 -12.51 2.43 6.67
CA ASP A 31 -11.91 1.14 7.04
C ASP A 31 -11.33 0.42 5.82
N TYR A 32 -12.04 0.47 4.69
CA TYR A 32 -11.55 -0.09 3.45
C TYR A 32 -10.34 0.67 2.88
N ALA A 33 -10.31 2.00 3.00
CA ALA A 33 -9.15 2.80 2.62
C ALA A 33 -7.92 2.46 3.49
N SER A 34 -8.10 2.34 4.81
CA SER A 34 -7.03 1.94 5.73
C SER A 34 -6.55 0.51 5.46
N ALA A 35 -7.44 -0.41 5.07
CA ALA A 35 -7.03 -1.75 4.63
C ALA A 35 -6.16 -1.71 3.35
N LEU A 36 -6.52 -0.86 2.38
CA LEU A 36 -5.76 -0.68 1.15
C LEU A 36 -4.40 0.02 1.38
N GLN A 37 -4.29 0.92 2.36
CA GLN A 37 -3.00 1.49 2.77
C GLN A 37 -2.02 0.41 3.23
N GLN A 38 -2.51 -0.62 3.95
CA GLN A 38 -1.64 -1.69 4.44
C GLN A 38 -1.00 -2.50 3.29
N THR A 39 -1.71 -2.61 2.17
CA THR A 39 -1.31 -3.37 0.98
C THR A 39 -0.90 -2.50 -0.21
N SER A 40 -0.64 -1.20 -0.01
CA SER A 40 -0.24 -0.29 -1.08
C SER A 40 0.73 0.77 -0.58
N THR A 41 1.30 1.55 -1.48
CA THR A 41 2.18 2.67 -1.13
C THR A 41 1.43 3.98 -0.90
N PHE A 42 0.09 3.98 -0.95
CA PHE A 42 -0.74 5.16 -0.78
C PHE A 42 -1.25 5.24 0.67
N GLY A 43 -1.43 6.47 1.17
CA GLY A 43 -2.10 6.72 2.44
C GLY A 43 -3.62 6.62 2.30
N ASP A 44 -4.32 6.35 3.40
CA ASP A 44 -5.76 6.16 3.43
C ASP A 44 -6.54 7.45 3.12
N GLU A 45 -6.03 8.62 3.49
CA GLU A 45 -6.57 9.94 3.16
C GLU A 45 -6.62 10.17 1.64
N ALA A 46 -5.58 9.71 0.93
CA ALA A 46 -5.51 9.78 -0.52
C ALA A 46 -6.49 8.80 -1.18
N ILE A 47 -6.68 7.62 -0.58
CA ILE A 47 -7.64 6.60 -1.05
C ILE A 47 -9.08 7.04 -0.79
N ILE A 48 -9.37 7.64 0.38
CA ILE A 48 -10.66 8.25 0.74
C ILE A 48 -11.01 9.34 -0.27
N THR A 49 -10.05 10.18 -0.63
CA THR A 49 -10.24 11.20 -1.67
C THR A 49 -10.60 10.57 -3.03
N ALA A 50 -9.95 9.46 -3.40
CA ALA A 50 -10.29 8.73 -4.61
C ALA A 50 -11.71 8.11 -4.55
N GLN A 51 -12.09 7.51 -3.42
CA GLN A 51 -13.44 7.00 -3.19
C GLN A 51 -14.49 8.11 -3.28
N SER A 52 -14.21 9.29 -2.70
CA SER A 52 -15.08 10.46 -2.79
C SER A 52 -15.31 10.89 -4.25
N LEU A 53 -14.26 10.87 -5.08
CA LEU A 53 -14.40 11.14 -6.52
C LEU A 53 -15.22 10.06 -7.23
N LEU A 54 -14.99 8.78 -6.92
CA LEU A 54 -15.74 7.66 -7.49
C LEU A 54 -17.24 7.75 -7.17
N LEU A 55 -17.59 8.20 -5.98
CA LEU A 55 -18.99 8.40 -5.56
C LEU A 55 -19.73 9.46 -6.39
N THR A 56 -19.02 10.39 -7.05
CA THR A 56 -19.68 11.36 -7.95
C THR A 56 -20.30 10.69 -9.18
N PHE A 57 -19.85 9.48 -9.51
CA PHE A 57 -20.40 8.66 -10.59
C PHE A 57 -21.56 7.82 -10.08
N LYS A 58 -22.79 8.29 -10.35
CA LYS A 58 -24.04 7.76 -9.77
C LYS A 58 -24.23 6.25 -9.94
N GLN A 59 -23.68 5.67 -11.01
CA GLN A 59 -23.82 4.25 -11.30
C GLN A 59 -22.82 3.34 -10.58
N LEU A 60 -21.91 3.90 -9.78
CA LEU A 60 -20.97 3.13 -8.97
C LEU A 60 -21.46 3.09 -7.53
N GLY A 61 -21.66 1.90 -6.97
CA GLY A 61 -22.08 1.72 -5.57
C GLY A 61 -21.81 0.31 -5.09
N GLY A 62 -21.93 0.08 -3.78
CA GLY A 62 -21.73 -1.24 -3.16
C GLY A 62 -20.39 -1.87 -3.53
N ASP A 63 -20.41 -3.14 -3.89
CA ASP A 63 -19.21 -3.91 -4.23
C ASP A 63 -18.47 -3.38 -5.46
N ILE A 64 -19.19 -2.82 -6.44
CA ILE A 64 -18.56 -2.20 -7.63
C ILE A 64 -17.69 -1.03 -7.20
N LEU A 65 -18.13 -0.21 -6.24
CA LEU A 65 -17.30 0.90 -5.73
C LEU A 65 -16.01 0.36 -5.10
N LYS A 66 -16.09 -0.65 -4.23
CA LYS A 66 -14.92 -1.24 -3.55
C LYS A 66 -13.93 -1.85 -4.55
N ARG A 67 -14.42 -2.64 -5.51
CA ARG A 67 -13.60 -3.20 -6.60
C ARG A 67 -12.98 -2.11 -7.47
N THR A 68 -13.72 -1.05 -7.76
CA THR A 68 -13.20 0.10 -8.51
C THR A 68 -12.08 0.80 -7.74
N THR A 69 -12.22 1.00 -6.44
CA THR A 69 -11.16 1.61 -5.62
C THR A 69 -9.88 0.77 -5.63
N GLN A 70 -9.99 -0.56 -5.51
CA GLN A 70 -8.82 -1.45 -5.65
C GLN A 70 -8.18 -1.31 -7.04
N ALA A 71 -9.00 -1.35 -8.10
CA ALA A 71 -8.52 -1.20 -9.47
C ALA A 71 -7.87 0.17 -9.72
N VAL A 72 -8.34 1.24 -9.06
CA VAL A 72 -7.71 2.58 -9.10
C VAL A 72 -6.33 2.52 -8.47
N VAL A 73 -6.21 1.91 -7.29
CA VAL A 73 -4.93 1.78 -6.57
C VAL A 73 -3.92 0.97 -7.40
N ASP A 74 -4.33 -0.18 -7.92
CA ASP A 74 -3.49 -1.04 -8.75
C ASP A 74 -3.08 -0.39 -10.08
N LEU A 75 -4.03 0.24 -10.78
CA LEU A 75 -3.76 0.94 -12.03
C LEU A 75 -2.79 2.11 -11.81
N SER A 76 -3.02 2.93 -10.78
CA SER A 76 -2.15 4.05 -10.45
C SER A 76 -0.73 3.60 -10.17
N THR A 77 -0.55 2.52 -9.39
CA THR A 77 0.77 1.95 -9.15
C THR A 77 1.41 1.44 -10.45
N LYS A 78 0.67 0.67 -11.27
CA LYS A 78 1.24 0.07 -12.48
C LYS A 78 1.62 1.11 -13.55
N MET A 79 0.79 2.15 -13.70
CA MET A 79 0.98 3.19 -14.71
C MET A 79 1.87 4.34 -14.21
N GLY A 80 2.19 4.39 -12.92
CA GLY A 80 2.93 5.50 -12.32
C GLY A 80 2.14 6.82 -12.34
N THR A 81 0.82 6.74 -12.20
CA THR A 81 -0.11 7.89 -12.21
C THR A 81 -0.74 8.13 -10.85
N ASP A 82 -1.32 9.31 -10.63
CA ASP A 82 -1.99 9.63 -9.37
C ASP A 82 -3.38 8.97 -9.24
N LEU A 83 -3.81 8.73 -7.99
CA LEU A 83 -5.11 8.10 -7.68
C LEU A 83 -6.30 8.88 -8.23
N LYS A 84 -6.23 10.22 -8.26
CA LYS A 84 -7.33 11.08 -8.73
C LYS A 84 -7.55 10.91 -10.24
N SER A 85 -6.47 10.90 -11.03
CA SER A 85 -6.55 10.65 -12.46
C SER A 85 -7.15 9.27 -12.78
N SER A 86 -6.67 8.23 -12.11
CA SER A 86 -7.20 6.86 -12.27
C SER A 86 -8.65 6.75 -11.81
N ALA A 87 -9.03 7.37 -10.69
CA ALA A 87 -10.41 7.39 -10.20
C ALA A 87 -11.37 8.06 -11.18
N ILE A 88 -10.99 9.20 -11.74
CA ILE A 88 -11.81 9.88 -12.76
C ILE A 88 -11.95 9.00 -14.01
N GLN A 89 -10.88 8.34 -14.42
CA GLN A 89 -10.89 7.48 -15.59
C GLN A 89 -11.80 6.26 -15.41
N LEU A 90 -11.58 5.49 -14.35
CA LEU A 90 -12.36 4.29 -14.06
C LEU A 90 -13.81 4.65 -13.72
N GLY A 91 -14.03 5.72 -12.97
CA GLY A 91 -15.36 6.24 -12.67
C GLY A 91 -16.15 6.57 -13.93
N LYS A 92 -15.55 7.30 -14.89
CA LYS A 92 -16.20 7.58 -16.19
C LYS A 92 -16.49 6.31 -16.96
N ALA A 93 -15.52 5.39 -17.01
CA ALA A 93 -15.65 4.17 -17.80
C ALA A 93 -16.74 3.24 -17.25
N LEU A 94 -16.86 3.11 -15.93
CA LEU A 94 -17.86 2.26 -15.29
C LEU A 94 -19.23 2.93 -15.18
N ASN A 95 -19.29 4.26 -15.23
CA ASN A 95 -20.56 4.99 -15.27
C ASN A 95 -21.27 4.86 -16.63
N ASP A 96 -20.50 4.72 -17.71
CA ASP A 96 -21.00 4.37 -19.04
C ASP A 96 -20.07 3.34 -19.72
N PRO A 97 -20.27 2.03 -19.46
CA PRO A 97 -19.39 0.95 -19.91
C PRO A 97 -19.07 0.95 -21.41
N THR A 98 -20.06 1.14 -22.28
CA THR A 98 -19.88 1.11 -23.73
C THR A 98 -18.98 2.25 -24.21
N THR A 99 -19.21 3.47 -23.75
CA THR A 99 -18.33 4.61 -24.06
C THR A 99 -16.97 4.45 -23.37
N GLY A 100 -16.98 3.92 -22.15
CA GLY A 100 -15.83 3.67 -21.29
C GLY A 100 -14.77 2.78 -21.93
N LEU A 101 -15.16 1.72 -22.63
CA LEU A 101 -14.24 0.82 -23.36
C LEU A 101 -13.26 1.59 -24.25
N SER A 102 -13.75 2.61 -24.96
CA SER A 102 -12.91 3.43 -25.84
C SER A 102 -11.93 4.30 -25.06
N MET A 103 -12.32 4.76 -23.86
CA MET A 103 -11.45 5.54 -22.97
C MET A 103 -10.34 4.68 -22.38
N LEU A 104 -10.68 3.48 -21.93
CA LEU A 104 -9.75 2.53 -21.34
C LEU A 104 -8.75 2.01 -22.39
N THR A 105 -9.20 1.76 -23.62
CA THR A 105 -8.31 1.37 -24.74
C THR A 105 -7.25 2.43 -25.03
N ARG A 106 -7.59 3.73 -24.94
CA ARG A 106 -6.63 4.82 -25.19
C ARG A 106 -5.51 4.92 -24.17
N VAL A 107 -5.67 4.33 -22.99
CA VAL A 107 -4.62 4.29 -21.96
C VAL A 107 -3.96 2.91 -21.85
N GLY A 108 -4.14 2.07 -22.86
CA GLY A 108 -3.45 0.79 -22.96
C GLY A 108 -4.21 -0.41 -22.39
N ILE A 109 -5.44 -0.24 -21.89
CA ILE A 109 -6.25 -1.36 -21.40
C ILE A 109 -6.94 -2.01 -22.59
N THR A 110 -6.53 -3.24 -22.91
CA THR A 110 -7.06 -3.95 -24.08
C THR A 110 -8.19 -4.88 -23.68
N PHE A 111 -9.29 -4.85 -24.43
CA PHE A 111 -10.40 -5.80 -24.29
C PHE A 111 -10.48 -6.66 -25.55
N SER A 112 -10.80 -7.95 -25.39
CA SER A 112 -11.15 -8.81 -26.52
C SER A 112 -12.47 -8.33 -27.15
N ASP A 113 -12.67 -8.65 -28.43
CA ASP A 113 -13.92 -8.28 -29.11
C ASP A 113 -15.14 -8.95 -28.47
N SER A 114 -14.97 -10.18 -27.98
CA SER A 114 -16.02 -10.89 -27.23
C SER A 114 -16.43 -10.16 -25.95
N GLN A 115 -15.48 -9.66 -25.15
CA GLN A 115 -15.77 -8.89 -23.94
C GLN A 115 -16.47 -7.58 -24.27
N LYS A 116 -16.03 -6.88 -25.33
CA LYS A 116 -16.69 -5.64 -25.77
C LYS A 116 -18.15 -5.89 -26.15
N GLU A 117 -18.44 -6.99 -26.84
CA GLU A 117 -19.81 -7.37 -27.20
C GLU A 117 -20.65 -7.72 -25.98
N VAL A 118 -20.09 -8.50 -25.05
CA VAL A 118 -20.75 -8.83 -23.77
C VAL A 118 -21.10 -7.57 -22.99
N ILE A 119 -20.14 -6.65 -22.79
CA ILE A 119 -20.36 -5.39 -22.07
C ILE A 119 -21.47 -4.56 -22.71
N LYS A 120 -21.45 -4.40 -24.04
CA LYS A 120 -22.48 -3.66 -24.78
C LYS A 120 -23.86 -4.28 -24.62
N ASN A 121 -23.95 -5.61 -24.70
CA ASN A 121 -25.21 -6.34 -24.59
C ASN A 121 -25.78 -6.22 -23.16
N LEU A 122 -24.94 -6.43 -22.14
CA LEU A 122 -25.33 -6.29 -20.73
C LEU A 122 -25.86 -4.88 -20.43
N GLN A 123 -25.15 -3.84 -20.86
CA GLN A 123 -25.61 -2.47 -20.69
C GLN A 123 -26.93 -2.20 -21.45
N LYS A 124 -27.06 -2.71 -22.69
CA LYS A 124 -28.28 -2.55 -23.51
C LYS A 124 -29.48 -3.25 -22.90
N THR A 125 -29.29 -4.38 -22.21
CA THR A 125 -30.36 -5.10 -21.50
C THR A 125 -30.65 -4.55 -20.11
N GLY A 126 -29.95 -3.49 -19.68
CA GLY A 126 -30.12 -2.87 -18.36
C GLY A 126 -29.32 -3.54 -17.24
N ASP A 127 -28.50 -4.56 -17.56
CA ASP A 127 -27.58 -5.19 -16.60
C ASP A 127 -26.27 -4.41 -16.52
N LEU A 128 -26.36 -3.24 -15.89
CA LEU A 128 -25.21 -2.35 -15.73
C LEU A 128 -24.14 -2.94 -14.81
N ALA A 129 -24.56 -3.64 -13.75
CA ALA A 129 -23.65 -4.28 -12.81
C ALA A 129 -22.84 -5.40 -13.48
N GLY A 130 -23.47 -6.22 -14.32
CA GLY A 130 -22.77 -7.22 -15.12
C GLY A 130 -21.75 -6.59 -16.07
N ALA A 131 -22.11 -5.49 -16.75
CA ALA A 131 -21.19 -4.77 -17.64
C ALA A 131 -19.97 -4.22 -16.87
N GLN A 132 -20.20 -3.64 -15.69
CA GLN A 132 -19.14 -3.14 -14.81
C GLN A 132 -18.24 -4.27 -14.31
N ALA A 133 -18.82 -5.42 -13.94
CA ALA A 133 -18.08 -6.58 -13.45
C ALA A 133 -17.10 -7.10 -14.52
N VAL A 134 -17.52 -7.23 -15.78
CA VAL A 134 -16.64 -7.68 -16.87
C VAL A 134 -15.49 -6.68 -17.12
N ILE A 135 -15.74 -5.37 -17.00
CA ILE A 135 -14.68 -4.36 -17.10
C ILE A 135 -13.68 -4.51 -15.95
N LEU A 136 -14.17 -4.66 -14.72
CA LEU A 136 -13.34 -4.80 -13.53
C LEU A 136 -12.54 -6.09 -13.55
N GLU A 137 -13.10 -7.20 -14.03
CA GLU A 137 -12.38 -8.48 -14.19
C GLU A 137 -11.19 -8.33 -15.14
N GLU A 138 -11.34 -7.59 -16.25
CA GLU A 138 -10.23 -7.35 -17.16
C GLU A 138 -9.15 -6.45 -16.53
N LEU A 139 -9.57 -5.43 -15.77
CA LEU A 139 -8.65 -4.59 -15.01
C LEU A 139 -7.89 -5.37 -13.94
N GLU A 140 -8.59 -6.21 -13.18
CA GLU A 140 -8.01 -7.09 -12.16
C GLU A 140 -7.03 -8.08 -12.79
N SER A 141 -7.34 -8.63 -13.96
CA SER A 141 -6.45 -9.53 -14.72
C SER A 141 -5.16 -8.83 -15.18
N GLN A 142 -5.24 -7.59 -15.66
CA GLN A 142 -4.07 -6.87 -16.21
C GLN A 142 -3.23 -6.14 -15.16
N PHE A 143 -3.87 -5.61 -14.12
CA PHE A 143 -3.26 -4.68 -13.16
C PHE A 143 -3.30 -5.17 -11.71
N GLY A 144 -4.15 -6.14 -11.40
CA GLY A 144 -4.36 -6.61 -10.03
C GLY A 144 -3.07 -7.01 -9.32
N GLY A 145 -2.94 -6.61 -8.05
CA GLY A 145 -1.77 -6.91 -7.23
C GLY A 145 -0.55 -6.04 -7.51
N ALA A 146 -0.61 -5.10 -8.45
CA ALA A 146 0.48 -4.15 -8.69
C ALA A 146 0.79 -3.31 -7.45
N ALA A 147 -0.23 -2.88 -6.70
CA ALA A 147 -0.05 -2.11 -5.48
C ALA A 147 0.62 -2.93 -4.37
N ALA A 148 0.19 -4.18 -4.18
CA ALA A 148 0.79 -5.10 -3.21
C ALA A 148 2.26 -5.40 -3.55
N ALA A 149 2.55 -5.68 -4.83
CA ALA A 149 3.92 -5.91 -5.27
C ALA A 149 4.82 -4.68 -5.04
N ALA A 150 4.31 -3.46 -5.26
CA ALA A 150 5.07 -2.24 -4.96
C ALA A 150 5.28 -2.03 -3.46
N ARG A 151 4.26 -2.36 -2.65
CA ARG A 151 4.31 -2.30 -1.18
C ARG A 151 5.34 -3.25 -0.58
N ASP A 152 5.61 -4.39 -1.21
CA ASP A 152 6.58 -5.40 -0.77
C ASP A 152 8.04 -5.07 -1.14
N THR A 153 8.28 -3.98 -1.86
CA THR A 153 9.64 -3.47 -2.09
C THR A 153 10.18 -2.72 -0.86
N LEU A 154 11.51 -2.58 -0.76
CA LEU A 154 12.12 -1.75 0.30
C LEU A 154 11.57 -0.31 0.28
N GLY A 155 11.45 0.30 -0.90
CA GLY A 155 10.88 1.63 -1.06
C GLY A 155 9.41 1.70 -0.62
N GLY A 156 8.62 0.67 -0.94
CA GLY A 156 7.23 0.54 -0.50
C GLY A 156 7.10 0.38 1.01
N ALA A 157 7.96 -0.42 1.64
CA ALA A 157 7.99 -0.57 3.09
C ALA A 157 8.34 0.74 3.81
N LEU A 158 9.35 1.47 3.32
CA LEU A 158 9.68 2.82 3.83
C LEU A 158 8.51 3.78 3.67
N LYS A 159 7.81 3.73 2.53
CA LYS A 159 6.62 4.55 2.28
C LYS A 159 5.49 4.22 3.26
N ALA A 160 5.27 2.94 3.57
CA ALA A 160 4.27 2.53 4.54
C ALA A 160 4.57 3.00 5.97
N VAL A 161 5.85 2.97 6.38
CA VAL A 161 6.27 3.59 7.65
C VAL A 161 5.96 5.08 7.64
N SER A 162 6.28 5.78 6.55
CA SER A 162 5.96 7.20 6.40
C SER A 162 4.46 7.48 6.50
N ASN A 163 3.61 6.64 5.90
CA ASN A 163 2.15 6.82 5.95
C ASN A 163 1.63 6.58 7.38
N ASN A 164 1.98 5.45 8.00
CA ASN A 164 1.58 5.14 9.38
C ASN A 164 2.09 6.19 10.39
N PHE A 165 3.28 6.75 10.14
CA PHE A 165 3.79 7.84 10.96
C PHE A 165 2.96 9.11 10.76
N GLY A 166 2.57 9.42 9.53
CA GLY A 166 1.58 10.45 9.22
C GLY A 166 0.30 10.27 10.03
N ASP A 167 -0.28 9.06 10.02
CA ASP A 167 -1.47 8.69 10.78
C ASP A 167 -1.31 8.94 12.28
N LEU A 168 -0.14 8.58 12.84
CA LEU A 168 0.17 8.86 14.24
C LEU A 168 0.26 10.35 14.54
N LEU A 169 0.91 11.14 13.65
CA LEU A 169 0.95 12.61 13.80
C LEU A 169 -0.46 13.20 13.84
N GLU A 170 -1.37 12.63 13.06
CA GLU A 170 -2.76 13.07 13.00
C GLU A 170 -3.49 12.97 14.34
N LEU A 171 -3.22 11.90 15.10
CA LEU A 171 -3.82 11.66 16.40
C LEU A 171 -3.26 12.60 17.48
N THR A 172 -2.06 13.17 17.27
CA THR A 172 -1.36 13.98 18.28
C THR A 172 -1.73 15.47 18.32
N GLY A 173 -2.51 15.98 17.36
CA GLY A 173 -2.98 17.37 17.37
C GLY A 173 -1.87 18.44 17.35
N ASP A 174 -2.14 19.62 17.94
CA ASP A 174 -1.34 20.87 17.86
C ASP A 174 0.06 20.81 18.54
N ASN A 175 0.50 19.65 19.03
CA ASN A 175 1.84 19.44 19.61
C ASN A 175 2.94 19.24 18.54
N SER A 176 2.65 19.63 17.30
CA SER A 176 3.42 19.38 16.07
C SER A 176 4.82 19.98 16.07
N SER A 177 5.07 21.04 16.84
CA SER A 177 6.35 21.77 16.83
C SER A 177 7.51 20.98 17.45
N GLY A 178 7.27 20.29 18.57
CA GLY A 178 8.28 19.44 19.21
C GLY A 178 8.60 18.19 18.38
N LEU A 179 7.59 17.65 17.70
CA LEU A 179 7.71 16.49 16.83
C LEU A 179 8.43 16.83 15.52
N THR A 180 8.16 18.02 14.96
CA THR A 180 8.92 18.56 13.83
C THR A 180 10.40 18.68 14.16
N GLY A 181 10.74 19.16 15.37
CA GLY A 181 12.13 19.21 15.85
C GLY A 181 12.78 17.82 15.88
N ALA A 182 12.14 16.85 16.53
CA ALA A 182 12.65 15.49 16.61
C ALA A 182 12.82 14.81 15.24
N LEU A 183 11.93 15.09 14.28
CA LEU A 183 12.03 14.59 12.91
C LEU A 183 13.18 15.22 12.12
N ASN A 184 13.39 16.53 12.28
CA ASN A 184 14.54 17.20 11.67
C ASN A 184 15.84 16.67 12.28
N ASP A 185 15.90 16.46 13.60
CA ASP A 185 17.08 15.89 14.26
C ASP A 185 17.36 14.45 13.79
N LEU A 186 16.32 13.65 13.59
CA LEU A 186 16.44 12.30 13.01
C LEU A 186 16.92 12.37 11.56
N ALA A 187 16.33 13.24 10.74
CA ALA A 187 16.72 13.42 9.34
C ALA A 187 18.18 13.87 9.23
N ASP A 188 18.60 14.83 10.06
CA ASP A 188 19.98 15.31 10.13
C ASP A 188 20.92 14.20 10.58
N THR A 189 20.52 13.39 11.55
CA THR A 189 21.30 12.22 12.01
C THR A 189 21.47 11.19 10.90
N LEU A 190 20.40 10.84 10.17
CA LEU A 190 20.45 9.95 9.00
C LEU A 190 21.25 10.56 7.83
N ALA A 191 21.32 11.90 7.75
CA ALA A 191 22.10 12.59 6.74
C ALA A 191 23.61 12.58 7.01
N ARG A 192 24.05 12.28 8.25
CA ARG A 192 25.46 12.25 8.63
C ARG A 192 26.24 11.19 7.82
N PRO A 193 27.43 11.54 7.30
CA PRO A 193 28.27 10.61 6.53
C PRO A 193 28.53 9.29 7.26
N GLU A 194 28.75 9.34 8.57
CA GLU A 194 29.08 8.18 9.40
C GLU A 194 27.90 7.20 9.49
N VAL A 195 26.67 7.72 9.58
CA VAL A 195 25.44 6.90 9.62
C VAL A 195 25.16 6.30 8.24
N LYS A 196 25.42 7.06 7.16
CA LYS A 196 25.31 6.57 5.79
C LYS A 196 26.32 5.47 5.47
N GLU A 197 27.57 5.64 5.88
CA GLU A 197 28.62 4.64 5.71
C GLU A 197 28.34 3.37 6.53
N GLY A 198 27.85 3.51 7.77
CA GLY A 198 27.39 2.39 8.59
C GLY A 198 26.22 1.63 7.94
N PHE A 199 25.23 2.35 7.42
CA PHE A 199 24.08 1.74 6.73
C PHE A 199 24.48 1.07 5.40
N GLN A 200 25.40 1.67 4.65
CA GLN A 200 25.95 1.06 3.42
C GLN A 200 26.74 -0.22 3.71
N THR A 201 27.48 -0.24 4.81
CA THR A 201 28.22 -1.42 5.28
C THR A 201 27.22 -2.54 5.63
N LEU A 202 26.19 -2.25 6.44
CA LEU A 202 25.13 -3.22 6.74
C LEU A 202 24.36 -3.70 5.51
N ALA A 203 23.97 -2.81 4.61
CA ALA A 203 23.20 -3.17 3.42
C ALA A 203 24.03 -4.07 2.48
N THR A 204 25.32 -3.79 2.35
CA THR A 204 26.25 -4.60 1.56
C THR A 204 26.50 -5.95 2.22
N GLU A 205 26.63 -5.99 3.56
CA GLU A 205 26.82 -7.23 4.31
C GLU A 205 25.57 -8.11 4.36
N ALA A 206 24.37 -7.52 4.50
CA ALA A 206 23.09 -8.25 4.43
C ALA A 206 22.87 -8.90 3.05
N VAL A 207 23.29 -8.22 1.97
CA VAL A 207 23.26 -8.77 0.60
C VAL A 207 24.35 -9.85 0.40
N ASN A 208 25.53 -9.70 1.00
CA ASN A 208 26.57 -10.73 0.99
C ASN A 208 26.20 -11.96 1.83
N LEU A 209 25.44 -11.79 2.90
CA LEU A 209 24.84 -12.86 3.70
C LEU A 209 23.83 -13.67 2.88
N LEU A 210 22.93 -13.02 2.15
CA LEU A 210 21.96 -13.69 1.28
C LEU A 210 22.60 -14.46 0.11
N THR A 211 23.74 -13.99 -0.41
CA THR A 211 24.47 -14.67 -1.48
C THR A 211 25.37 -15.81 -0.97
N THR A 212 25.92 -15.69 0.25
CA THR A 212 26.84 -16.68 0.84
C THR A 212 26.13 -17.83 1.56
N ILE A 213 24.87 -17.64 2.02
CA ILE A 213 24.02 -18.72 2.57
C ILE A 213 23.78 -19.85 1.56
N THR A 214 23.97 -19.61 0.26
CA THR A 214 23.84 -20.65 -0.77
C THR A 214 25.02 -21.63 -0.86
N GLN A 215 26.15 -21.41 -0.16
CA GLN A 215 27.37 -22.21 -0.43
C GLN A 215 28.11 -22.85 0.76
N LEU A 216 27.85 -22.58 2.05
CA LEU A 216 28.59 -23.29 3.13
C LEU A 216 27.81 -23.51 4.45
N PRO A 217 27.92 -24.71 5.08
CA PRO A 217 27.44 -24.96 6.43
C PRO A 217 28.46 -24.42 7.46
N GLY A 218 28.09 -23.37 8.20
CA GLY A 218 28.89 -22.86 9.34
C GLY A 218 29.06 -21.34 9.46
N ALA A 219 28.45 -20.53 8.58
CA ALA A 219 28.65 -19.08 8.53
C ALA A 219 27.95 -18.25 9.65
N PHE A 220 27.32 -18.90 10.63
CA PHE A 220 26.41 -18.23 11.57
C PHE A 220 27.08 -17.56 12.78
N GLY A 221 28.36 -17.84 13.06
CA GLY A 221 29.07 -17.23 14.19
C GLY A 221 29.55 -15.79 13.98
N PHE A 222 29.56 -15.30 12.74
CA PHE A 222 30.07 -13.96 12.39
C PHE A 222 28.98 -12.88 12.57
N LEU A 223 27.74 -13.19 12.18
CA LEU A 223 26.56 -12.33 12.33
C LEU A 223 26.38 -11.73 13.73
N THR A 224 26.72 -12.47 14.78
CA THR A 224 26.51 -12.01 16.16
C THR A 224 27.48 -10.92 16.59
N ASP A 225 28.66 -10.81 15.96
CA ASP A 225 29.69 -9.87 16.38
C ASP A 225 29.60 -8.54 15.61
N GLU A 226 29.34 -8.56 14.29
CA GLU A 226 29.03 -7.34 13.52
C GLU A 226 27.71 -6.69 13.94
N VAL A 227 26.67 -7.46 14.24
CA VAL A 227 25.38 -6.93 14.72
C VAL A 227 25.57 -6.22 16.07
N LYS A 228 26.35 -6.80 17.00
CA LYS A 228 26.71 -6.14 18.27
C LYS A 228 27.52 -4.87 18.05
N GLN A 229 28.40 -4.83 17.06
CA GLN A 229 29.19 -3.64 16.74
C GLN A 229 28.32 -2.53 16.15
N PHE A 230 27.39 -2.85 15.25
CA PHE A 230 26.46 -1.88 14.68
C PHE A 230 25.53 -1.27 15.73
N PHE A 231 24.95 -2.10 16.61
CA PHE A 231 24.11 -1.62 17.71
C PHE A 231 24.91 -0.98 18.87
N GLY A 232 26.23 -1.17 18.92
CA GLY A 232 27.10 -0.43 19.84
C GLY A 232 27.41 1.01 19.38
N VAL A 233 27.21 1.33 18.09
CA VAL A 233 27.42 2.68 17.51
C VAL A 233 26.19 3.57 17.69
N ILE A 234 24.99 2.97 17.80
CA ILE A 234 23.75 3.67 18.08
C ILE A 234 23.39 3.38 19.54
N ASP A 235 23.58 4.35 20.44
CA ASP A 235 23.34 4.22 21.89
C ASP A 235 21.85 4.00 22.23
N LEU A 236 21.30 2.85 21.83
CA LEU A 236 19.91 2.39 22.04
C LEU A 236 19.83 1.33 23.16
N ALA A 237 20.94 1.08 23.86
CA ALA A 237 21.05 0.03 24.87
C ALA A 237 20.16 0.26 26.10
N ASP A 238 19.74 1.50 26.36
CA ASP A 238 19.03 1.83 27.61
C ASP A 238 17.49 1.68 27.55
N THR A 239 16.88 1.48 26.37
CA THR A 239 15.41 1.60 26.23
C THR A 239 14.67 0.31 25.86
N VAL A 240 15.33 -0.71 25.33
CA VAL A 240 14.68 -1.97 24.94
C VAL A 240 15.59 -3.15 25.28
N ARG A 241 15.10 -4.10 26.09
CA ARG A 241 15.82 -5.34 26.42
C ARG A 241 15.77 -6.31 25.22
N TRP A 242 16.66 -6.10 24.26
CA TRP A 242 16.81 -6.90 23.03
C TRP A 242 17.29 -8.34 23.28
N ASP A 243 17.80 -8.66 24.47
CA ASP A 243 18.30 -9.99 24.83
C ASP A 243 17.23 -11.09 24.71
N GLU A 244 15.96 -10.77 24.99
CA GLU A 244 14.84 -11.74 24.94
C GLU A 244 14.38 -11.99 23.49
N GLU A 245 14.38 -10.97 22.62
CA GLU A 245 14.00 -11.13 21.21
C GLU A 245 15.07 -11.86 20.40
N LEU A 246 16.35 -11.62 20.70
CA LEU A 246 17.46 -12.34 20.07
C LEU A 246 17.52 -13.81 20.48
N GLN A 247 17.14 -14.15 21.72
CA GLN A 247 16.97 -15.54 22.15
C GLN A 247 15.82 -16.26 21.41
N GLY A 248 14.71 -15.55 21.15
CA GLY A 248 13.58 -16.11 20.39
C GLY A 248 13.93 -16.42 18.94
N VAL A 249 14.79 -15.60 18.32
CA VAL A 249 15.34 -15.87 16.98
C VAL A 249 16.24 -17.11 17.00
N ASP A 250 17.08 -17.27 18.02
CA ASP A 250 17.94 -18.45 18.21
C ASP A 250 17.13 -19.76 18.38
N GLU A 251 16.01 -19.72 19.10
CA GLU A 251 15.10 -20.87 19.23
C GLU A 251 14.41 -21.22 17.90
N GLN A 252 13.92 -20.22 17.16
CA GLN A 252 13.29 -20.44 15.86
C GLN A 252 14.28 -21.01 14.83
N LEU A 253 15.54 -20.59 14.88
CA LEU A 253 16.63 -21.11 14.05
C LEU A 253 16.97 -22.57 14.40
N ASN A 254 16.98 -22.92 15.68
CA ASN A 254 17.19 -24.31 16.11
C ASN A 254 16.05 -25.24 15.67
N LEU A 255 14.81 -24.76 15.65
CA LEU A 255 13.65 -25.51 15.15
C LEU A 255 13.69 -25.71 13.63
N LEU A 256 14.19 -24.72 12.88
CA LEU A 256 14.42 -24.82 11.44
C LEU A 256 15.54 -25.83 11.11
N TYR A 257 16.62 -25.86 11.89
CA TYR A 257 17.70 -26.83 11.73
C TYR A 257 17.25 -28.27 12.06
N ALA A 258 16.42 -28.44 13.10
CA ALA A 258 15.84 -29.74 13.47
C ALA A 258 14.82 -30.28 12.45
N SER A 259 14.15 -29.39 11.70
CA SER A 259 13.20 -29.79 10.66
C SER A 259 13.88 -30.17 9.35
N GLN A 260 14.97 -29.49 8.94
CA GLN A 260 15.78 -29.89 7.79
C GLN A 260 16.46 -31.25 7.98
N LYS A 261 16.98 -31.54 9.19
CA LYS A 261 17.64 -32.82 9.49
C LYS A 261 16.70 -34.03 9.55
N LYS A 262 15.38 -33.82 9.50
CA LYS A 262 14.36 -34.89 9.42
C LYS A 262 13.90 -35.18 7.99
N LEU A 263 14.34 -34.38 7.02
CA LEU A 263 13.99 -34.50 5.60
C LEU A 263 15.11 -35.12 4.73
N ASP A 264 16.28 -35.38 5.32
CA ASP A 264 17.37 -36.21 4.78
C ASP A 264 17.38 -37.60 5.44
#